data_AF-A0A6B3FT94-F1
#
_entry.id   AF-A0A6B3FT94-F1
#
_cell.length_a   1.000
_cell.length_b   1.000
_cell.length_c   1.000
_cell.angle_alpha   90.00
_cell.angle_beta   90.00
_cell.angle_gamma   90.00
#
_symmetry.space_group_name_H-M   'P 1'
#
loop_
_entity.id
_entity.type
_entity.pdbx_description
1 polymer ?
#
loop_
_entity_poly.entity_id
_entity_poly.type
_entity_poly.pdbx_seq_one_letter_code
_entity_poly.pdbx_strand_id
1 'polypeptide(L)' 'TAWDHIAFDGFLGSRMILQTIWQGCDSALAAPLVLDLARLLARAHETGISGPLPELGFYFKDPDGGTSPALAEQYATLLT' A
#
# COMPACT_ATOMS: atom_id res chain seq x y z
N THR A 1 -16.70 -3.36 -4.62
CA THR A 1 -16.89 -4.34 -3.53
C THR A 1 -15.93 -5.49 -3.73
N ALA A 2 -15.26 -5.94 -2.66
CA ALA A 2 -14.41 -7.12 -2.64
C ALA A 2 -14.81 -8.04 -1.47
N TRP A 3 -14.54 -9.33 -1.62
CA TRP A 3 -14.78 -10.33 -0.60
C TRP A 3 -13.60 -11.28 -0.53
N ASP A 4 -12.98 -11.36 0.64
CA ASP A 4 -11.89 -12.29 0.91
C ASP A 4 -12.35 -13.39 1.87
N HIS A 5 -11.84 -14.60 1.62
CA HIS A 5 -12.06 -15.78 2.45
C HIS A 5 -10.70 -16.37 2.79
N ILE A 6 -10.33 -16.34 4.07
CA ILE A 6 -9.01 -16.73 4.57
C ILE A 6 -9.18 -17.91 5.52
N ALA A 7 -8.73 -19.09 5.11
CA ALA A 7 -8.64 -20.26 5.98
C ALA A 7 -7.26 -20.30 6.64
N PHE A 8 -7.22 -20.56 7.94
CA PHE A 8 -5.97 -20.63 8.70
C PHE A 8 -6.06 -21.63 9.87
N ASP A 9 -4.90 -22.13 10.29
CA ASP A 9 -4.79 -23.04 11.44
C ASP A 9 -4.34 -22.29 12.69
N GLY A 10 -5.00 -22.56 13.81
CA GLY A 10 -4.64 -22.08 15.13
C GLY A 10 -3.89 -23.11 15.96
N PHE A 11 -3.88 -22.87 17.27
CA PHE A 11 -3.26 -23.76 18.24
C PHE A 11 -3.79 -25.20 18.10
N LEU A 12 -2.87 -26.18 18.14
CA LEU A 12 -3.15 -27.61 17.97
C LEU A 12 -3.88 -27.97 16.65
N GLY A 13 -3.72 -27.16 15.59
CA GLY A 13 -4.30 -27.44 14.28
C GLY A 13 -5.81 -27.15 14.21
N SER A 14 -6.33 -26.32 15.10
CA SER A 14 -7.73 -25.89 15.04
C SER A 14 -7.97 -25.04 13.79
N ARG A 15 -8.78 -25.55 12.87
CA ARG A 15 -9.10 -24.85 11.61
C ARG A 15 -10.09 -23.73 11.87
N MET A 16 -9.75 -22.53 11.39
CA MET A 16 -10.57 -21.33 11.49
C MET A 16 -10.68 -20.64 10.13
N ILE A 17 -11.70 -19.79 10.00
CA ILE A 17 -11.96 -19.00 8.79
C ILE A 17 -12.17 -17.54 9.20
N LEU A 18 -11.53 -16.63 8.48
CA LEU A 18 -11.78 -15.19 8.52
C LEU A 18 -12.37 -14.76 7.17
N GLN A 19 -13.43 -13.98 7.21
CA GLN A 19 -14.03 -13.38 6.02
C GLN A 19 -14.05 -11.86 6.16
N THR A 20 -13.60 -11.16 5.13
CA THR A 20 -13.62 -9.70 5.08
C THR A 20 -14.39 -9.24 3.86
N ILE A 21 -15.32 -8.31 4.06
CA ILE A 21 -16.06 -7.66 2.98
C ILE A 21 -15.62 -6.21 2.93
N TRP A 22 -15.09 -5.78 1.78
CA TRP A 22 -14.76 -4.39 1.53
C TRP A 22 -15.78 -3.77 0.58
N GLN A 23 -16.48 -2.75 1.04
CA GLN A 23 -17.39 -1.97 0.21
C GLN A 23 -17.02 -0.49 0.30
N GLY A 24 -16.70 0.11 -0.84
CA GLY A 24 -16.31 1.50 -0.94
C GLY A 24 -16.36 1.97 -2.39
N CYS A 25 -16.22 3.29 -2.57
CA CYS A 25 -16.07 3.91 -3.88
C CYS A 25 -14.57 3.98 -4.22
N ASP A 26 -14.14 3.22 -5.23
CA ASP A 26 -12.72 3.15 -5.63
C ASP A 26 -12.14 4.52 -5.96
N SER A 27 -12.88 5.35 -6.69
CA SER A 27 -12.45 6.70 -7.05
C SER A 27 -12.26 7.61 -5.83
N ALA A 28 -13.13 7.48 -4.82
CA ALA A 28 -13.01 8.27 -3.59
C ALA A 28 -11.78 7.89 -2.76
N LEU A 29 -11.34 6.63 -2.84
CA LEU A 29 -10.13 6.14 -2.18
C LEU A 29 -8.86 6.49 -2.96
N ALA A 30 -8.91 6.42 -4.30
CA ALA A 30 -7.76 6.68 -5.15
C ALA A 30 -7.43 8.18 -5.31
N ALA A 31 -8.44 9.05 -5.39
CA ALA A 31 -8.25 10.48 -5.60
C ALA A 31 -7.28 11.16 -4.61
N PRO A 32 -7.39 10.98 -3.27
CA PRO A 32 -6.43 11.59 -2.34
C PRO A 32 -5.00 11.05 -2.52
N LEU A 33 -4.84 9.76 -2.83
CA LEU A 33 -3.52 9.16 -3.07
C LEU A 33 -2.81 9.79 -4.28
N VAL A 34 -3.56 10.11 -5.34
CA VAL A 34 -3.02 10.81 -6.51
C VAL A 34 -2.56 12.23 -6.15
N LEU A 35 -3.32 12.95 -5.32
CA LEU A 35 -2.95 14.29 -4.87
C LEU A 35 -1.68 14.26 -4.01
N ASP A 36 -1.57 13.29 -3.10
CA ASP A 36 -0.38 13.14 -2.27
C ASP A 36 0.85 12.81 -3.12
N LEU A 37 0.73 11.85 -4.05
CA LEU A 37 1.83 11.46 -4.94
C LEU A 37 2.29 12.65 -5.80
N ALA A 38 1.36 13.43 -6.36
CA ALA A 38 1.69 14.62 -7.14
C ALA A 38 2.45 15.66 -6.30
N ARG A 39 2.07 15.87 -5.03
CA ARG A 39 2.75 16.80 -4.13
C ARG A 39 4.16 16.34 -3.77
N LEU A 40 4.33 15.05 -3.48
CA LEU A 40 5.64 14.48 -3.14
C LEU A 40 6.58 14.51 -4.34
N LEU A 41 6.10 14.14 -5.53
CA LEU A 41 6.88 14.21 -6.77
C LEU A 41 7.26 15.64 -7.14
N ALA A 42 6.33 16.59 -7.01
CA ALA A 42 6.62 18.01 -7.24
C ALA A 42 7.73 18.49 -6.30
N ARG A 43 7.68 18.09 -5.01
CA ARG A 43 8.73 18.48 -4.07
C ARG A 43 10.08 17.85 -4.36
N ALA A 44 10.11 16.57 -4.73
CA ALA A 44 11.33 15.88 -5.15
C ALA A 44 11.95 16.56 -6.39
N HIS A 45 11.12 16.98 -7.34
CA HIS A 45 11.57 17.71 -8.51
C HIS A 45 12.18 19.07 -8.16
N GLU A 46 11.53 19.84 -7.28
CA GLU A 46 12.02 21.14 -6.81
C GLU A 46 13.39 21.05 -6.11
N THR A 47 13.67 19.93 -5.44
CA THR A 47 14.98 19.68 -4.79
C THR A 47 15.99 19.01 -5.72
N GLY A 48 15.66 18.82 -7.00
CA GLY A 48 16.56 18.24 -8.01
C GLY A 48 16.68 16.71 -7.96
N ILE A 49 15.84 16.03 -7.19
CA ILE A 49 15.81 14.56 -7.14
C ILE A 49 15.14 14.05 -8.42
N SER A 50 15.76 13.04 -9.05
CA SER A 50 15.29 12.45 -10.31
C SER A 50 15.55 10.95 -10.36
N GLY A 51 14.84 10.25 -11.24
CA GLY A 51 14.85 8.79 -11.32
C GLY A 51 13.78 8.14 -10.44
N PRO A 52 13.82 6.81 -10.28
CA PRO A 52 12.91 6.08 -9.39
C PRO A 52 13.01 6.58 -7.94
N LEU A 53 11.86 6.64 -7.25
CA LEU A 53 11.75 7.00 -5.83
C LEU A 53 11.16 5.80 -5.05
N PRO A 54 11.99 4.83 -4.63
CA PRO A 54 11.52 3.61 -3.97
C PRO A 54 10.72 3.86 -2.69
N GLU A 55 10.94 4.99 -2.02
CA GLU A 55 10.24 5.41 -0.81
C GLU A 55 8.74 5.65 -1.06
N LEU A 56 8.34 5.90 -2.31
CA LEU A 56 6.94 6.05 -2.71
C LEU A 56 6.23 4.71 -2.99
N GLY A 57 6.88 3.58 -2.71
CA GLY A 57 6.33 2.24 -2.92
C GLY A 57 4.97 2.00 -2.24
N PHE A 58 4.71 2.66 -1.11
CA PHE A 58 3.44 2.62 -0.37
C PHE A 58 2.19 2.92 -1.22
N TYR A 59 2.32 3.73 -2.28
CA TYR A 59 1.20 4.14 -3.13
C TYR A 59 0.83 3.11 -4.20
N PHE A 60 1.59 2.02 -4.35
CA PHE A 60 1.45 1.07 -5.45
C PHE A 60 1.17 -0.35 -4.94
N LYS A 61 0.39 -1.11 -5.73
CA LYS A 61 0.12 -2.53 -5.44
C LYS A 61 1.34 -3.42 -5.72
N ASP A 62 2.16 -3.04 -6.69
CA ASP A 62 3.36 -3.75 -7.13
C ASP A 62 4.50 -2.73 -7.31
N PRO A 63 5.12 -2.30 -6.20
CA PRO A 63 6.21 -1.33 -6.24
C PRO A 63 7.51 -1.93 -6.79
N ASP A 64 8.23 -1.14 -7.58
CA ASP A 64 9.55 -1.53 -8.11
C ASP A 64 10.59 -1.73 -7.00
N GLY A 65 11.66 -2.47 -7.30
CA GLY A 65 12.84 -2.56 -6.43
C GLY A 65 12.78 -3.60 -5.32
N GLY A 66 11.79 -4.52 -5.34
CA GLY A 66 11.72 -5.64 -4.39
C GLY A 66 11.47 -5.20 -2.95
N THR A 67 10.72 -4.11 -2.78
CA THR A 67 10.35 -3.58 -1.47
C THR A 67 9.46 -4.56 -0.69
N SER A 68 9.42 -4.41 0.64
CA SER A 68 8.60 -5.25 1.49
C SER A 68 7.14 -5.23 1.04
N PRO A 69 6.44 -6.37 0.99
CA PRO A 69 5.00 -6.40 0.71
C PRO A 69 4.16 -5.90 1.91
N ALA A 70 4.79 -5.65 3.07
CA ALA A 70 4.10 -5.23 4.28
C ALA A 70 3.80 -3.72 4.26
N LEU A 71 2.51 -3.38 4.25
CA LEU A 71 2.02 -1.99 4.21
C LEU A 71 2.63 -1.09 5.31
N ALA A 72 2.78 -1.61 6.53
CA ALA A 72 3.32 -0.85 7.66
C ALA A 72 4.81 -0.52 7.49
N GLU A 73 5.59 -1.42 6.88
CA GLU A 73 7.00 -1.19 6.60
C GLU A 73 7.17 -0.19 5.47
N GLN A 74 6.37 -0.30 4.40
CA GLN A 74 6.33 0.69 3.33
C GLN A 74 5.97 2.09 3.84
N TYR A 75 5.02 2.19 4.78
CA TYR A 75 4.68 3.46 5.41
C TYR A 75 5.83 4.03 6.25
N ALA A 76 6.56 3.18 6.97
CA ALA A 76 7.76 3.62 7.70
C ALA A 76 8.84 4.17 6.76
N THR A 77 9.08 3.51 5.63
CA THR A 77 10.02 3.98 4.59
C THR A 77 9.57 5.31 3.97
N LEU A 78 8.27 5.55 3.82
CA LEU A 78 7.76 6.82 3.30
C LEU A 78 8.06 8.01 4.24
N LEU A 79 8.22 7.78 5.55
CA LEU A 79 8.44 8.83 6.55
C LEU A 79 9.92 9.19 6.76
N THR A 80 10.85 8.41 6.19
CA THR A 80 12.30 8.65 6.30
C THR A 80 12.79 9.56 5.20
#